data_AF-A0A4V1AVP2-F1
#
_entry.id   AF-A0A4V1AVP2-F1
#
_cell.length_a   1.000
_cell.length_b   1.000
_cell.length_c   1.000
_cell.angle_alpha   90.00
_cell.angle_beta   90.00
_cell.angle_gamma   90.00
#
_symmetry.space_group_name_H-M   'P 1'
#
loop_
_entity.id
_entity.type
_entity.pdbx_description
1 polymer ?
#
loop_
_entity_poly.entity_id
_entity_poly.type
_entity_poly.pdbx_seq_one_letter_code
_entity_poly.pdbx_strand_id
1 'polypeptide(L)'
;MPTVGWIQETAIDRYWERGGLGDQYPPTPKIHYCPYCTRQFESTGELSTHISVDHPIERPLLFIHNRVAYSEQTIRSPISKDDIDLTHVNRIKASKDGGEPREWLPDELKKHLSGHENGHYSITLSNSDPNNERTVEANYIVKIKIADQAELDAVDELFIRTLAIDDVRMSDVRRFSDGCAKYPGADEYASALAVYVTGVLIKDQNENTGVSRPLSVYKEKMQQALETLHDFDRPVPRAICASIKFNLNDFRNPPLPSGAELLDAANEVFATVTRGVTVQLTSRDDMLDSERELSACPIDRDSYDLLEVFKKIRADHADRSLIAELSASAIRRTLSDSDLSKLRVLTALAAIQTEDTAAGRPILEDLVNDPVFGSWAELQLEGEG
;
A
#
# COMPACT_ATOMS: atom_id res chain seq x y z
N MET A 1 66.86 -24.86 58.01
CA MET A 1 67.37 -24.01 56.91
C MET A 1 66.37 -24.11 55.78
N PRO A 2 65.66 -23.04 55.40
CA PRO A 2 64.87 -23.05 54.18
C PRO A 2 65.83 -23.17 53.00
N THR A 3 65.61 -24.15 52.14
CA THR A 3 66.39 -24.39 50.93
C THR A 3 66.02 -23.38 49.86
N VAL A 4 66.99 -23.03 49.01
CA VAL A 4 66.91 -21.94 48.00
C VAL A 4 65.66 -22.01 47.11
N GLY A 5 65.11 -23.22 46.89
CA GLY A 5 63.87 -23.43 46.13
C GLY A 5 62.64 -22.77 46.76
N TRP A 6 62.49 -22.81 48.09
CA TRP A 6 61.33 -22.20 48.77
C TRP A 6 61.32 -20.67 48.65
N ILE A 7 62.48 -20.02 48.57
CA ILE A 7 62.58 -18.56 48.42
C ILE A 7 62.18 -18.13 47.00
N GLN A 8 62.49 -18.94 45.98
CA GLN A 8 62.14 -18.65 44.59
C GLN A 8 60.65 -18.89 44.29
N GLU A 9 60.08 -19.98 44.81
CA GLU A 9 58.64 -20.25 44.68
C GLU A 9 57.81 -19.13 45.32
N THR A 10 58.14 -18.70 46.54
CA THR A 10 57.42 -17.59 47.20
C THR A 10 57.55 -16.25 46.47
N ALA A 11 58.63 -16.01 45.72
CA ALA A 11 58.83 -14.77 44.98
C ALA A 11 58.06 -14.75 43.66
N ILE A 12 58.01 -15.89 42.96
CA ILE A 12 57.25 -16.06 41.72
C ILE A 12 55.75 -16.03 42.01
N ASP A 13 55.31 -16.73 43.06
CA ASP A 13 53.89 -16.74 43.45
C ASP A 13 53.42 -15.33 43.85
N ARG A 14 54.22 -14.59 44.63
CA ARG A 14 53.90 -13.18 44.96
C ARG A 14 53.90 -12.24 43.75
N TYR A 15 54.67 -12.54 42.70
CA TYR A 15 54.68 -11.76 41.47
C TYR A 15 53.37 -11.94 40.69
N TRP A 16 52.86 -13.18 40.62
CA TRP A 16 51.59 -13.47 39.95
C TRP A 16 50.36 -13.10 40.81
N GLU A 17 50.43 -13.26 42.14
CA GLU A 17 49.38 -12.81 43.07
C GLU A 17 49.17 -11.29 43.06
N ARG A 18 50.18 -10.51 42.62
CA ARG A 18 50.10 -9.05 42.43
C ARG A 18 49.69 -8.61 41.02
N GLY A 19 49.15 -9.52 40.20
CA GLY A 19 48.65 -9.18 38.85
C GLY A 19 49.70 -9.12 37.74
N GLY A 20 50.96 -9.52 38.03
CA GLY A 20 52.06 -9.47 37.07
C GLY A 20 52.36 -8.04 36.57
N LEU A 21 53.04 -7.93 35.42
CA LEU A 21 53.30 -6.63 34.75
C LEU A 21 52.03 -5.95 34.20
N GLY A 22 50.89 -6.66 34.15
CA GLY A 22 49.63 -6.14 33.63
C GLY A 22 49.03 -5.01 34.46
N ASP A 23 49.22 -5.03 35.79
CA ASP A 23 48.78 -3.96 36.69
C ASP A 23 49.79 -2.81 36.81
N GLN A 24 51.03 -2.98 36.33
CA GLN A 24 52.08 -1.94 36.39
C GLN A 24 52.08 -1.01 35.18
N TYR A 25 51.45 -1.42 34.08
CA TYR A 25 51.30 -0.60 32.88
C TYR A 25 49.80 -0.44 32.61
N PRO A 26 49.20 0.73 32.91
CA PRO A 26 47.82 0.96 32.52
C PRO A 26 47.68 0.67 31.02
N PRO A 27 46.61 -0.04 30.60
CA PRO A 27 46.40 -0.31 29.18
C PRO A 27 46.46 1.03 28.45
N THR A 28 47.30 1.11 27.42
CA THR A 28 47.39 2.33 26.62
C THR A 28 45.99 2.67 26.13
N PRO A 29 45.53 3.93 26.33
CA PRO A 29 44.20 4.31 25.90
C PRO A 29 44.07 4.01 24.41
N LYS A 30 43.02 3.28 24.03
CA LYS A 30 42.77 2.95 22.62
C LYS A 30 42.38 4.23 21.90
N ILE A 31 43.34 4.84 21.24
CA ILE A 31 43.11 6.01 20.39
C ILE A 31 42.46 5.55 19.09
N HIS A 32 41.31 6.14 18.77
CA HIS A 32 40.59 5.91 17.53
C HIS A 32 40.89 7.02 16.53
N TYR A 33 41.31 6.66 15.32
CA TYR A 33 41.63 7.62 14.27
C TYR A 33 40.45 7.76 13.32
N CYS A 34 40.15 8.99 12.90
CA CYS A 34 39.23 9.18 11.80
C CYS A 34 39.82 8.60 10.51
N PRO A 35 39.09 7.80 9.73
CA PRO A 35 39.57 7.32 8.45
C PRO A 35 39.61 8.41 7.36
N TYR A 36 38.96 9.56 7.62
CA TYR A 36 38.78 10.64 6.65
C TYR A 36 39.58 11.91 6.97
N CYS A 37 40.13 12.02 8.19
CA CYS A 37 40.95 13.16 8.58
C CYS A 37 41.99 12.75 9.63
N THR A 38 42.88 13.66 10.01
CA THR A 38 43.98 13.38 10.94
C THR A 38 43.58 13.45 12.43
N ARG A 39 42.29 13.60 12.75
CA ARG A 39 41.79 13.74 14.13
C ARG A 39 41.75 12.39 14.86
N GLN A 40 41.90 12.47 16.18
CA GLN A 40 41.97 11.36 17.12
C GLN A 40 40.87 11.48 18.17
N PHE A 41 40.33 10.35 18.62
CA PHE A 41 39.22 10.27 19.56
C PHE A 41 39.50 9.24 20.65
N GLU A 42 38.97 9.49 21.85
CA GLU A 42 39.17 8.61 23.02
C GLU A 42 38.15 7.46 23.03
N SER A 43 37.08 7.56 22.24
CA SER A 43 36.06 6.53 22.12
C SER A 43 35.50 6.38 20.69
N THR A 44 34.88 5.22 20.44
CA THR A 44 34.15 4.96 19.18
C THR A 44 32.91 5.84 19.03
N GLY A 45 32.28 6.26 20.13
CA GLY A 45 31.10 7.14 20.11
C GLY A 45 31.44 8.57 19.65
N GLU A 46 32.55 9.12 20.14
CA GLU A 46 33.07 10.41 19.68
C GLU A 46 33.51 10.36 18.21
N LEU A 47 34.20 9.29 17.80
CA LEU A 47 34.55 9.08 16.40
C LEU A 47 33.31 9.01 15.49
N SER A 48 32.28 8.26 15.89
CA SER A 48 31.02 8.15 15.15
C SER A 48 30.30 9.49 15.01
N THR A 49 30.28 10.27 16.10
CA THR A 49 29.66 11.62 16.12
C THR A 49 30.44 12.56 15.20
N HIS A 50 31.76 12.57 15.29
CA HIS A 50 32.62 13.35 14.39
C HIS A 50 32.40 12.98 12.93
N ILE A 51 32.38 11.70 12.57
CA ILE A 51 32.12 11.25 11.19
C ILE A 51 30.74 11.73 10.72
N SER A 52 29.73 11.71 11.59
CA SER A 52 28.36 12.11 11.23
C SER A 52 28.22 13.62 11.02
N VAL A 53 28.96 14.43 11.78
CA VAL A 53 28.85 15.90 11.79
C VAL A 53 29.83 16.56 10.83
N ASP A 54 31.10 16.16 10.86
CA ASP A 54 32.18 16.80 10.11
C ASP A 54 32.43 16.14 8.75
N HIS A 55 31.90 14.93 8.54
CA HIS A 55 32.01 14.18 7.27
C HIS A 55 30.64 13.67 6.76
N PRO A 56 29.59 14.53 6.69
CA PRO A 56 28.30 14.11 6.17
C PRO A 56 28.42 13.85 4.66
N ILE A 57 27.92 12.70 4.22
CA ILE A 57 27.74 12.40 2.81
C ILE A 57 26.29 11.97 2.60
N GLU A 58 25.60 12.70 1.74
CA GLU A 58 24.20 12.45 1.48
C GLU A 58 24.05 11.26 0.55
N ARG A 59 23.06 10.42 0.84
CA ARG A 59 22.73 9.29 -0.02
C ARG A 59 22.19 9.83 -1.35
N PRO A 60 22.67 9.32 -2.50
CA PRO A 60 22.10 9.66 -3.78
C PRO A 60 20.65 9.15 -3.86
N LEU A 61 19.76 9.98 -4.41
CA LEU A 61 18.34 9.70 -4.52
C LEU A 61 17.85 9.83 -5.96
N LEU A 62 17.05 8.86 -6.39
CA LEU A 62 16.23 8.92 -7.59
C LEU A 62 14.80 9.33 -7.21
N PHE A 63 14.24 10.29 -7.93
CA PHE A 63 12.85 10.70 -7.82
C PHE A 63 12.10 10.38 -9.11
N ILE A 64 10.88 9.86 -8.97
CA ILE A 64 9.93 9.61 -10.06
C ILE A 64 8.58 10.18 -9.63
N HIS A 65 7.97 11.05 -10.44
CA HIS A 65 6.76 11.82 -10.12
C HIS A 65 6.87 12.57 -8.77
N ASN A 66 8.01 13.22 -8.53
CA ASN A 66 8.29 13.96 -7.29
C ASN A 66 8.20 13.09 -6.01
N ARG A 67 8.41 11.78 -6.13
CA ARG A 67 8.51 10.84 -4.99
C ARG A 67 9.81 10.09 -5.07
N VAL A 68 10.40 9.79 -3.91
CA VAL A 68 11.62 8.97 -3.84
C VAL A 68 11.29 7.58 -4.41
N ALA A 69 12.06 7.15 -5.40
CA ALA A 69 11.91 5.85 -6.02
C ALA A 69 12.24 4.74 -5.00
N TYR A 70 11.50 3.64 -5.08
CA TYR A 70 11.81 2.44 -4.32
C TYR A 70 13.04 1.73 -4.90
N SER A 71 13.68 0.86 -4.12
CA SER A 71 14.80 0.05 -4.62
C SER A 71 14.40 -0.84 -5.80
N GLU A 72 13.14 -1.25 -5.85
CA GLU A 72 12.54 -1.90 -7.00
C GLU A 72 11.19 -1.25 -7.31
N GLN A 73 11.00 -0.79 -8.54
CA GLN A 73 9.79 -0.09 -8.97
C GLN A 73 9.42 -0.49 -10.39
N THR A 74 8.12 -0.66 -10.64
CA THR A 74 7.57 -0.86 -11.99
C THR A 74 6.82 0.40 -12.41
N ILE A 75 7.05 0.85 -13.64
CA ILE A 75 6.42 2.01 -14.26
C ILE A 75 5.52 1.49 -15.37
N ARG A 76 4.22 1.72 -15.22
CA ARG A 76 3.18 1.22 -16.15
C ARG A 76 2.53 2.32 -16.99
N SER A 77 2.77 3.56 -16.62
CA SER A 77 2.30 4.75 -17.33
C SER A 77 3.46 5.47 -18.02
N PRO A 78 3.19 6.14 -19.16
CA PRO A 78 4.13 7.07 -19.78
C PRO A 78 4.66 8.10 -18.77
N ILE A 79 5.99 8.25 -18.69
CA ILE A 79 6.64 9.29 -17.89
C ILE A 79 7.44 10.22 -18.79
N SER A 80 7.48 11.51 -18.44
CA SER A 80 8.32 12.49 -19.10
C SER A 80 9.68 12.60 -18.42
N LYS A 81 10.60 13.36 -19.04
CA LYS A 81 11.89 13.66 -18.42
C LYS A 81 11.76 14.54 -17.18
N ASP A 82 10.71 15.36 -17.12
CA ASP A 82 10.46 16.30 -16.02
C ASP A 82 9.92 15.57 -14.79
N ASP A 83 9.40 14.35 -14.97
CA ASP A 83 8.95 13.50 -13.87
C ASP A 83 10.10 12.79 -13.14
N ILE A 84 11.33 12.84 -13.69
CA ILE A 84 12.49 12.12 -13.18
C ILE A 84 13.49 13.11 -12.66
N ASP A 85 13.88 12.99 -11.39
CA ASP A 85 14.92 13.85 -10.80
C ASP A 85 15.96 13.06 -10.02
N LEU A 86 17.13 13.66 -9.86
CA LEU A 86 18.30 13.07 -9.23
C LEU A 86 18.86 14.07 -8.22
N THR A 87 19.08 13.62 -6.99
CA THR A 87 19.59 14.47 -5.92
C THR A 87 20.81 13.83 -5.26
N HIS A 88 21.84 14.63 -4.99
CA HIS A 88 23.11 14.20 -4.42
C HIS A 88 23.79 13.11 -5.25
N VAL A 89 23.80 13.25 -6.58
CA VAL A 89 24.39 12.27 -7.50
C VAL A 89 25.58 12.90 -8.23
N ASN A 90 26.69 12.18 -8.27
CA ASN A 90 27.85 12.59 -9.07
C ASN A 90 28.25 11.58 -10.15
N ARG A 91 27.87 10.31 -10.00
CA ARG A 91 28.01 9.31 -11.06
C ARG A 91 26.78 8.42 -11.12
N ILE A 92 26.47 7.97 -12.33
CA ILE A 92 25.37 7.07 -12.64
C ILE A 92 25.96 5.93 -13.44
N LYS A 93 25.80 4.71 -12.96
CA LYS A 93 26.03 3.51 -13.75
C LYS A 93 24.69 2.85 -13.99
N ALA A 94 24.36 2.58 -15.24
CA ALA A 94 23.12 1.90 -15.55
C ALA A 94 23.28 0.90 -16.69
N SER A 95 22.43 -0.10 -16.68
CA SER A 95 22.25 -1.04 -17.78
C SER A 95 20.77 -1.24 -18.08
N LYS A 96 20.50 -1.60 -19.33
CA LYS A 96 19.17 -1.99 -19.82
C LYS A 96 19.21 -3.48 -20.17
N ASP A 97 18.17 -4.21 -19.78
CA ASP A 97 17.89 -5.62 -20.10
C ASP A 97 19.07 -6.57 -19.81
N GLY A 98 19.76 -6.34 -18.69
CA GLY A 98 20.90 -7.17 -18.28
C GLY A 98 22.18 -6.95 -19.08
N GLY A 99 22.25 -5.90 -19.91
CA GLY A 99 23.48 -5.50 -20.59
C GLY A 99 24.58 -5.06 -19.61
N GLU A 100 25.79 -4.89 -20.15
CA GLU A 100 26.94 -4.38 -19.39
C GLU A 100 26.65 -2.98 -18.82
N PRO A 101 26.84 -2.75 -17.51
CA PRO A 101 26.70 -1.43 -16.91
C PRO A 101 27.64 -0.41 -17.55
N ARG A 102 27.08 0.73 -17.95
CA ARG A 102 27.83 1.85 -18.52
C ARG A 102 27.56 3.12 -17.71
N GLU A 103 28.51 4.05 -17.72
CA GLU A 103 28.27 5.36 -17.15
C GLU A 103 27.30 6.13 -18.05
N TRP A 104 26.22 6.65 -17.45
CA TRP A 104 25.22 7.47 -18.13
C TRP A 104 25.26 8.88 -17.57
N LEU A 105 24.98 9.87 -18.41
CA LEU A 105 24.67 11.22 -17.96
C LEU A 105 23.24 11.29 -17.41
N PRO A 106 22.93 12.26 -16.52
CA PRO A 106 21.56 12.47 -16.02
C PRO A 106 20.52 12.53 -17.15
N ASP A 107 20.79 13.30 -18.21
CA ASP A 107 19.88 13.45 -19.35
C ASP A 107 19.72 12.15 -20.17
N GLU A 108 20.75 11.31 -20.21
CA GLU A 108 20.69 10.01 -20.86
C GLU A 108 19.79 9.06 -20.07
N LEU A 109 19.96 9.02 -18.74
CA LEU A 109 19.08 8.25 -17.86
C LEU A 109 17.62 8.70 -18.01
N LYS A 110 17.37 10.02 -17.93
CA LYS A 110 16.02 10.59 -18.11
C LYS A 110 15.44 10.22 -19.49
N LYS A 111 16.26 10.28 -20.55
CA LYS A 111 15.84 9.90 -21.91
C LYS A 111 15.52 8.41 -22.04
N HIS A 112 16.33 7.53 -21.45
CA HIS A 112 16.09 6.09 -21.50
C HIS A 112 14.82 5.71 -20.75
N LEU A 113 14.61 6.27 -19.56
CA LEU A 113 13.43 5.99 -18.75
C LEU A 113 12.13 6.60 -19.33
N SER A 114 12.21 7.75 -19.99
CA SER A 114 11.05 8.39 -20.66
C SER A 114 10.78 7.89 -22.08
N GLY A 115 11.64 7.02 -22.63
CA GLY A 115 11.58 6.61 -24.04
C GLY A 115 10.40 5.72 -24.43
N HIS A 116 9.49 5.40 -23.51
CA HIS A 116 8.36 4.48 -23.68
C HIS A 116 8.74 3.05 -24.15
N GLU A 117 10.02 2.70 -24.09
CA GLU A 117 10.47 1.35 -24.40
C GLU A 117 10.38 0.48 -23.14
N ASN A 118 9.61 -0.61 -23.25
CA ASN A 118 9.61 -1.65 -22.23
C ASN A 118 11.03 -2.16 -22.01
N GLY A 119 11.39 -2.35 -20.75
CA GLY A 119 12.74 -2.74 -20.39
C GLY A 119 12.99 -2.82 -18.90
N HIS A 120 14.07 -3.50 -18.54
CA HIS A 120 14.55 -3.66 -17.19
C HIS A 120 15.83 -2.85 -16.99
N TYR A 121 15.79 -1.85 -16.11
CA TYR A 121 16.91 -0.96 -15.84
C TYR A 121 17.51 -1.26 -14.48
N SER A 122 18.80 -1.57 -14.45
CA SER A 122 19.59 -1.63 -13.21
C SER A 122 20.40 -0.35 -13.12
N ILE A 123 20.18 0.45 -12.08
CA ILE A 123 20.75 1.79 -11.91
C ILE A 123 21.46 1.86 -10.56
N THR A 124 22.76 2.15 -10.59
CA THR A 124 23.56 2.49 -9.42
C THR A 124 23.87 3.98 -9.47
N LEU A 125 23.31 4.71 -8.52
CA LEU A 125 23.66 6.10 -8.28
C LEU A 125 24.75 6.16 -7.22
N SER A 126 25.76 6.99 -7.42
CA SER A 126 26.76 7.25 -6.40
C SER A 126 26.93 8.73 -6.13
N ASN A 127 27.27 9.01 -4.88
CA ASN A 127 27.74 10.28 -4.39
C ASN A 127 29.11 10.04 -3.76
N SER A 128 30.11 10.83 -4.12
CA SER A 128 31.45 10.75 -3.57
C SER A 128 31.89 12.12 -3.09
N ASP A 129 32.41 12.17 -1.87
CA ASP A 129 33.01 13.37 -1.32
C ASP A 129 34.35 13.63 -2.03
N PRO A 130 34.51 14.76 -2.74
CA PRO A 130 35.75 15.07 -3.45
C PRO A 130 36.95 15.25 -2.52
N ASN A 131 36.75 15.48 -1.23
CA ASN A 131 37.85 15.74 -0.29
C ASN A 131 38.38 14.46 0.37
N ASN A 132 37.54 13.44 0.56
CA ASN A 132 37.85 12.30 1.43
C ASN A 132 37.64 10.93 0.77
N GLU A 133 37.39 10.89 -0.56
CA GLU A 133 37.18 9.68 -1.38
C GLU A 133 36.05 8.74 -0.90
N ARG A 134 35.27 9.15 0.11
CA ARG A 134 34.13 8.40 0.62
C ARG A 134 33.05 8.38 -0.46
N THR A 135 32.56 7.19 -0.80
CA THR A 135 31.48 7.00 -1.77
C THR A 135 30.29 6.32 -1.10
N VAL A 136 29.09 6.84 -1.34
CA VAL A 136 27.82 6.21 -0.97
C VAL A 136 27.07 5.89 -2.25
N GLU A 137 26.55 4.67 -2.31
CA GLU A 137 25.82 4.17 -3.48
C GLU A 137 24.37 3.84 -3.11
N ALA A 138 23.48 4.00 -4.08
CA ALA A 138 22.10 3.54 -4.02
C ALA A 138 21.76 2.78 -5.30
N ASN A 139 21.24 1.57 -5.14
CA ASN A 139 20.88 0.69 -6.23
C ASN A 139 19.36 0.70 -6.43
N TYR A 140 18.95 0.80 -7.69
CA TYR A 140 17.56 0.85 -8.12
C TYR A 140 17.34 -0.13 -9.28
N ILE A 141 16.21 -0.82 -9.22
CA ILE A 141 15.70 -1.66 -10.29
C ILE A 141 14.42 -1.02 -10.79
N VAL A 142 14.43 -0.50 -12.01
CA VAL A 142 13.27 0.14 -12.64
C VAL A 142 12.79 -0.71 -13.81
N LYS A 143 11.56 -1.19 -13.74
CA LYS A 143 10.92 -1.97 -14.81
C LYS A 143 9.94 -1.08 -15.56
N ILE A 144 10.13 -0.86 -16.85
CA ILE A 144 9.16 -0.15 -17.69
C ILE A 144 8.30 -1.20 -18.40
N LYS A 145 6.99 -1.13 -18.15
CA LYS A 145 5.96 -2.01 -18.68
C LYS A 145 4.75 -1.18 -19.09
N ILE A 146 4.93 -0.35 -20.10
CA ILE A 146 3.87 0.46 -20.68
C ILE A 146 3.20 -0.39 -21.78
N ALA A 147 1.93 -0.70 -21.58
CA ALA A 147 1.13 -1.45 -22.53
C ALA A 147 0.69 -0.55 -23.70
N ASP A 148 0.47 -1.15 -24.87
CA ASP A 148 -0.14 -0.46 -26.00
C ASP A 148 -1.60 -0.12 -25.70
N GLN A 149 -2.01 1.10 -26.04
CA GLN A 149 -3.35 1.59 -25.73
C GLN A 149 -4.46 0.76 -26.41
N ALA A 150 -4.24 0.29 -27.64
CA ALA A 150 -5.22 -0.54 -28.34
C ALA A 150 -5.31 -1.95 -27.74
N GLU A 151 -4.21 -2.49 -27.19
CA GLU A 151 -4.25 -3.72 -26.41
C GLU A 151 -5.05 -3.55 -25.12
N LEU A 152 -4.82 -2.45 -24.38
CA LEU A 152 -5.58 -2.12 -23.17
C LEU A 152 -7.09 -1.94 -23.46
N ASP A 153 -7.43 -1.22 -24.53
CA ASP A 153 -8.83 -1.03 -24.96
C ASP A 153 -9.50 -2.38 -25.29
N ALA A 154 -8.78 -3.27 -25.97
CA ALA A 154 -9.29 -4.60 -26.31
C ALA A 154 -9.46 -5.52 -25.08
N VAL A 155 -8.57 -5.40 -24.09
CA VAL A 155 -8.69 -6.13 -22.81
C VAL A 155 -9.90 -5.61 -22.03
N ASP A 156 -10.13 -4.30 -21.98
CA ASP A 156 -11.32 -3.71 -21.33
C ASP A 156 -12.62 -4.21 -21.98
N GLU A 157 -12.69 -4.21 -23.31
CA GLU A 157 -13.87 -4.73 -24.02
C GLU A 157 -14.11 -6.21 -23.68
N LEU A 158 -13.04 -7.02 -23.69
CA LEU A 158 -13.15 -8.44 -23.36
C LEU A 158 -13.55 -8.67 -21.90
N PHE A 159 -13.05 -7.83 -20.98
CA PHE A 159 -13.41 -7.86 -19.56
C PHE A 159 -14.90 -7.61 -19.39
N ILE A 160 -15.42 -6.51 -19.95
CA ILE A 160 -16.83 -6.14 -19.83
C ILE A 160 -17.72 -7.26 -20.39
N ARG A 161 -17.36 -7.83 -21.54
CA ARG A 161 -18.17 -8.87 -22.20
C ARG A 161 -18.13 -10.24 -21.52
N THR A 162 -17.09 -10.53 -20.73
CA THR A 162 -16.85 -11.88 -20.20
C THR A 162 -16.99 -11.96 -18.68
N LEU A 163 -16.60 -10.91 -17.97
CA LEU A 163 -16.48 -10.90 -16.51
C LEU A 163 -17.37 -9.89 -15.81
N ALA A 164 -17.79 -8.81 -16.48
CA ALA A 164 -18.77 -7.87 -15.93
C ALA A 164 -20.20 -8.36 -16.21
N ILE A 165 -20.52 -9.53 -15.67
CA ILE A 165 -21.83 -10.20 -15.77
C ILE A 165 -22.28 -10.66 -14.37
N ASP A 166 -23.59 -10.75 -14.14
CA ASP A 166 -24.15 -11.02 -12.80
C ASP A 166 -23.74 -12.37 -12.20
N ASP A 167 -23.62 -13.41 -13.03
CA ASP A 167 -23.33 -14.79 -12.61
C ASP A 167 -21.94 -15.27 -13.10
N VAL A 168 -20.90 -14.47 -12.85
CA VAL A 168 -19.54 -14.82 -13.24
C VAL A 168 -19.04 -16.10 -12.55
N ARG A 169 -18.28 -16.94 -13.27
CA ARG A 169 -17.70 -18.19 -12.75
C ARG A 169 -16.20 -18.26 -13.01
N MET A 170 -15.52 -19.18 -12.31
CA MET A 170 -14.09 -19.44 -12.57
C MET A 170 -13.81 -19.90 -14.00
N SER A 171 -14.78 -20.51 -14.70
CA SER A 171 -14.65 -20.83 -16.13
C SER A 171 -14.58 -19.58 -17.01
N ASP A 172 -15.29 -18.52 -16.63
CA ASP A 172 -15.30 -17.25 -17.37
C ASP A 172 -14.00 -16.49 -17.15
N VAL A 173 -13.46 -16.54 -15.91
CA VAL A 173 -12.11 -16.02 -15.61
C VAL A 173 -11.06 -16.69 -16.50
N ARG A 174 -11.10 -18.02 -16.64
CA ARG A 174 -10.19 -18.74 -17.54
C ARG A 174 -10.39 -18.33 -19.00
N ARG A 175 -11.64 -18.24 -19.46
CA ARG A 175 -11.97 -17.81 -20.83
C ARG A 175 -11.45 -16.41 -21.13
N PHE A 176 -11.58 -15.49 -20.17
CA PHE A 176 -11.03 -14.15 -20.27
C PHE A 176 -9.50 -14.19 -20.38
N SER A 177 -8.81 -14.91 -19.49
CA SER A 177 -7.34 -15.05 -19.54
C SER A 177 -6.86 -15.65 -20.86
N ASP A 178 -7.52 -16.72 -21.34
CA ASP A 178 -7.20 -17.35 -22.64
C ASP A 178 -7.42 -16.37 -23.80
N GLY A 179 -8.48 -15.56 -23.74
CA GLY A 179 -8.79 -14.53 -24.73
C GLY A 179 -7.81 -13.35 -24.73
N CYS A 180 -7.18 -13.07 -23.59
CA CYS A 180 -6.16 -12.02 -23.43
C CYS A 180 -4.76 -12.46 -23.88
N ALA A 181 -4.49 -13.76 -24.07
CA ALA A 181 -3.16 -14.28 -24.42
C ALA A 181 -2.58 -13.71 -25.74
N LYS A 182 -3.41 -13.11 -26.59
CA LYS A 182 -3.02 -12.41 -27.83
C LYS A 182 -2.51 -10.97 -27.62
N TYR A 183 -2.58 -10.44 -26.40
CA TYR A 183 -2.21 -9.07 -26.03
C TYR A 183 -1.04 -9.07 -25.02
N PRO A 184 0.19 -9.40 -25.46
CA PRO A 184 1.31 -9.59 -24.55
C PRO A 184 1.77 -8.30 -23.85
N GLY A 185 1.51 -7.12 -24.44
CA GLY A 185 1.79 -5.83 -23.80
C GLY A 185 0.87 -5.53 -22.64
N ALA A 186 -0.36 -6.06 -22.66
CA ALA A 186 -1.37 -5.90 -21.60
C ALA A 186 -1.49 -7.11 -20.65
N ASP A 187 -0.53 -8.04 -20.62
CA ASP A 187 -0.62 -9.27 -19.82
C ASP A 187 -0.73 -9.01 -18.30
N GLU A 188 0.07 -8.10 -17.75
CA GLU A 188 -0.04 -7.73 -16.32
C GLU A 188 -1.40 -7.11 -16.00
N TYR A 189 -1.90 -6.28 -16.91
CA TYR A 189 -3.19 -5.62 -16.78
C TYR A 189 -4.34 -6.63 -16.78
N ALA A 190 -4.39 -7.52 -17.80
CA ALA A 190 -5.36 -8.60 -17.88
C ALA A 190 -5.27 -9.53 -16.67
N SER A 191 -4.07 -9.90 -16.25
CA SER A 191 -3.85 -10.74 -15.08
C SER A 191 -4.40 -10.10 -13.81
N ALA A 192 -4.20 -8.79 -13.60
CA ALA A 192 -4.71 -8.08 -12.44
C ALA A 192 -6.24 -8.00 -12.42
N LEU A 193 -6.88 -7.79 -13.58
CA LEU A 193 -8.34 -7.85 -13.71
C LEU A 193 -8.90 -9.23 -13.34
N ALA A 194 -8.27 -10.31 -13.84
CA ALA A 194 -8.66 -11.68 -13.51
C ALA A 194 -8.47 -12.01 -12.02
N VAL A 195 -7.39 -11.50 -11.41
CA VAL A 195 -7.10 -11.63 -9.98
C VAL A 195 -8.18 -10.94 -9.14
N TYR A 196 -8.64 -9.75 -9.54
CA TYR A 196 -9.73 -9.05 -8.88
C TYR A 196 -11.02 -9.88 -8.86
N VAL A 197 -11.46 -10.35 -10.03
CA VAL A 197 -12.70 -11.14 -10.15
C VAL A 197 -12.59 -12.46 -9.38
N THR A 198 -11.41 -13.07 -9.36
CA THR A 198 -11.15 -14.22 -8.49
C THR A 198 -11.35 -13.86 -7.02
N GLY A 199 -10.92 -12.67 -6.58
CA GLY A 199 -11.17 -12.15 -5.24
C GLY A 199 -12.66 -11.98 -4.94
N VAL A 200 -13.43 -11.42 -5.88
CA VAL A 200 -14.91 -11.29 -5.78
C VAL A 200 -15.55 -12.67 -5.59
N LEU A 201 -15.20 -13.64 -6.44
CA LEU A 201 -15.73 -15.00 -6.36
C LEU A 201 -15.36 -15.72 -5.04
N ILE A 202 -14.15 -15.48 -4.52
CA ILE A 202 -13.75 -15.97 -3.19
C ILE A 202 -14.61 -15.32 -2.11
N LYS A 203 -14.95 -14.04 -2.23
CA LYS A 203 -15.79 -13.36 -1.24
C LYS A 203 -17.23 -13.87 -1.26
N ASP A 204 -17.80 -14.10 -2.44
CA ASP A 204 -19.17 -14.61 -2.59
C ASP A 204 -19.40 -16.01 -2.01
N GLN A 205 -18.35 -16.83 -1.89
CA GLN A 205 -18.40 -18.20 -1.36
C GLN A 205 -19.52 -19.07 -1.98
N ASN A 206 -19.92 -18.76 -3.22
CA ASN A 206 -20.97 -19.51 -3.91
C ASN A 206 -20.37 -20.80 -4.50
N GLU A 207 -20.83 -21.95 -3.99
CA GLU A 207 -20.34 -23.28 -4.40
C GLU A 207 -20.45 -23.53 -5.91
N ASN A 208 -21.40 -22.87 -6.59
CA ASN A 208 -21.62 -23.02 -8.04
C ASN A 208 -20.61 -22.25 -8.91
N THR A 209 -19.79 -21.39 -8.32
CA THR A 209 -18.80 -20.56 -9.05
C THR A 209 -17.48 -21.30 -9.31
N GLY A 210 -17.28 -22.44 -8.65
CA GLY A 210 -16.07 -23.26 -8.77
C GLY A 210 -14.90 -22.81 -7.88
N VAL A 211 -15.14 -21.93 -6.90
CA VAL A 211 -14.15 -21.51 -5.91
C VAL A 211 -14.19 -22.39 -4.68
N SER A 212 -13.02 -22.87 -4.23
CA SER A 212 -12.86 -23.71 -3.03
C SER A 212 -11.87 -23.11 -2.02
N ARG A 213 -11.57 -21.82 -2.13
CA ARG A 213 -10.56 -21.14 -1.30
C ARG A 213 -11.18 -20.55 -0.03
N PRO A 214 -10.44 -20.47 1.08
CA PRO A 214 -10.91 -19.82 2.31
C PRO A 214 -11.28 -18.34 2.06
N LEU A 215 -12.32 -17.86 2.74
CA LEU A 215 -12.78 -16.47 2.64
C LEU A 215 -11.63 -15.47 2.87
N SER A 216 -10.77 -15.70 3.85
CA SER A 216 -9.65 -14.77 4.18
C SER A 216 -8.73 -14.42 3.00
N VAL A 217 -8.66 -15.27 1.97
CA VAL A 217 -7.81 -15.08 0.79
C VAL A 217 -8.33 -13.96 -0.13
N TYR A 218 -9.60 -13.55 -0.03
CA TYR A 218 -10.13 -12.49 -0.90
C TYR A 218 -9.35 -11.18 -0.74
N LYS A 219 -8.93 -10.85 0.49
CA LYS A 219 -8.21 -9.60 0.80
C LYS A 219 -6.87 -9.56 0.08
N GLU A 220 -6.13 -10.66 0.12
CA GLU A 220 -4.85 -10.79 -0.59
C GLU A 220 -5.03 -10.61 -2.10
N LYS A 221 -6.10 -11.19 -2.68
CA LYS A 221 -6.39 -11.05 -4.10
C LYS A 221 -6.78 -9.62 -4.50
N MET A 222 -7.60 -8.96 -3.69
CA MET A 222 -7.95 -7.56 -3.92
C MET A 222 -6.73 -6.64 -3.80
N GLN A 223 -5.85 -6.87 -2.81
CA GLN A 223 -4.61 -6.11 -2.65
C GLN A 223 -3.68 -6.32 -3.85
N GLN A 224 -3.49 -7.57 -4.28
CA GLN A 224 -2.69 -7.93 -5.45
C GLN A 224 -3.19 -7.25 -6.73
N ALA A 225 -4.52 -7.20 -6.93
CA ALA A 225 -5.10 -6.49 -8.06
C ALA A 225 -4.85 -4.97 -7.95
N LEU A 226 -5.07 -4.38 -6.76
CA LEU A 226 -4.89 -2.95 -6.52
C LEU A 226 -3.46 -2.48 -6.79
N GLU A 227 -2.45 -3.26 -6.38
CA GLU A 227 -1.02 -2.98 -6.61
C GLU A 227 -0.67 -2.76 -8.08
N THR A 228 -1.45 -3.33 -9.00
CA THR A 228 -1.25 -3.19 -10.44
C THR A 228 -2.24 -2.19 -11.05
N LEU A 229 -3.54 -2.33 -10.75
CA LEU A 229 -4.60 -1.58 -11.42
C LEU A 229 -4.62 -0.09 -11.09
N HIS A 230 -4.11 0.31 -9.91
CA HIS A 230 -4.08 1.73 -9.52
C HIS A 230 -3.17 2.60 -10.41
N ASP A 231 -2.24 1.99 -11.15
CA ASP A 231 -1.36 2.69 -12.09
C ASP A 231 -2.05 3.01 -13.43
N PHE A 232 -3.24 2.44 -13.69
CA PHE A 232 -3.96 2.58 -14.96
C PHE A 232 -5.10 3.58 -14.83
N ASP A 233 -4.95 4.73 -15.48
CA ASP A 233 -5.97 5.79 -15.47
C ASP A 233 -7.08 5.53 -16.50
N ARG A 234 -7.89 4.50 -16.25
CA ARG A 234 -8.93 4.00 -17.17
C ARG A 234 -10.25 3.71 -16.45
N PRO A 235 -11.41 3.71 -17.14
CA PRO A 235 -12.71 3.50 -16.49
C PRO A 235 -12.83 2.18 -15.71
N VAL A 236 -12.49 1.03 -16.32
CA VAL A 236 -12.59 -0.30 -15.69
C VAL A 236 -11.71 -0.40 -14.42
N PRO A 237 -10.41 -0.04 -14.46
CA PRO A 237 -9.55 -0.02 -13.27
C PRO A 237 -10.02 0.95 -12.20
N ARG A 238 -10.48 2.15 -12.55
CA ARG A 238 -11.01 3.11 -11.55
C ARG A 238 -12.20 2.51 -10.80
N ALA A 239 -13.12 1.86 -11.49
CA ALA A 239 -14.25 1.16 -10.88
C ALA A 239 -13.81 0.00 -9.99
N ILE A 240 -12.89 -0.84 -10.47
CA ILE A 240 -12.34 -1.95 -9.67
C ILE A 240 -11.60 -1.44 -8.44
N CYS A 241 -10.76 -0.42 -8.57
CA CYS A 241 -10.05 0.19 -7.44
C CYS A 241 -11.00 0.80 -6.41
N ALA A 242 -12.09 1.45 -6.85
CA ALA A 242 -13.13 1.96 -5.96
C ALA A 242 -13.84 0.82 -5.22
N SER A 243 -14.17 -0.27 -5.93
CA SER A 243 -14.78 -1.47 -5.33
C SER A 243 -13.85 -2.19 -4.36
N ILE A 244 -12.55 -2.27 -4.66
CA ILE A 244 -11.55 -2.84 -3.75
C ILE A 244 -11.45 -2.01 -2.47
N LYS A 245 -11.33 -0.68 -2.57
CA LYS A 245 -11.27 0.20 -1.40
C LYS A 245 -12.53 0.08 -0.53
N PHE A 246 -13.70 0.02 -1.16
CA PHE A 246 -14.96 -0.22 -0.47
C PHE A 246 -15.02 -1.58 0.26
N ASN A 247 -14.45 -2.62 -0.36
CA ASN A 247 -14.38 -3.95 0.23
C ASN A 247 -13.40 -4.04 1.41
N LEU A 248 -12.25 -3.37 1.30
CA LEU A 248 -11.18 -3.42 2.28
C LEU A 248 -11.31 -2.36 3.39
N ASN A 249 -12.37 -1.55 3.37
CA ASN A 249 -12.58 -0.38 4.22
C ASN A 249 -11.43 0.65 4.17
N ASP A 250 -10.77 0.81 3.00
CA ASP A 250 -9.70 1.81 2.83
C ASP A 250 -10.25 3.15 2.35
N PHE A 251 -10.81 3.92 3.29
CA PHE A 251 -11.49 5.19 3.01
C PHE A 251 -10.64 6.45 3.27
N ARG A 252 -9.39 6.28 3.71
CA ARG A 252 -8.49 7.42 4.04
C ARG A 252 -8.22 8.32 2.84
N ASN A 253 -8.13 7.71 1.65
CA ASN A 253 -7.93 8.39 0.38
C ASN A 253 -9.05 7.96 -0.58
N PRO A 254 -10.15 8.72 -0.68
CA PRO A 254 -11.25 8.34 -1.57
C PRO A 254 -10.72 8.16 -3.00
N PRO A 255 -11.19 7.13 -3.73
CA PRO A 255 -10.79 6.91 -5.11
C PRO A 255 -11.19 8.11 -5.99
N LEU A 256 -10.51 8.27 -7.13
CA LEU A 256 -11.03 9.09 -8.21
C LEU A 256 -12.42 8.58 -8.60
N PRO A 257 -13.33 9.45 -9.09
CA PRO A 257 -14.65 9.01 -9.53
C PRO A 257 -14.55 7.82 -10.48
N SER A 258 -15.17 6.71 -10.09
CA SER A 258 -15.17 5.47 -10.86
C SER A 258 -16.10 5.53 -12.06
N GLY A 259 -17.08 6.44 -12.02
CA GLY A 259 -18.19 6.47 -12.98
C GLY A 259 -19.38 5.61 -12.53
N ALA A 260 -19.25 4.86 -11.43
CA ALA A 260 -20.37 4.21 -10.76
C ALA A 260 -20.89 5.11 -9.64
N GLU A 261 -21.89 5.94 -9.94
CA GLU A 261 -22.34 7.04 -9.06
C GLU A 261 -22.71 6.58 -7.64
N LEU A 262 -23.38 5.43 -7.51
CA LEU A 262 -23.77 4.89 -6.21
C LEU A 262 -22.56 4.47 -5.36
N LEU A 263 -21.57 3.82 -5.99
CA LEU A 263 -20.33 3.40 -5.35
C LEU A 263 -19.45 4.61 -4.98
N ASP A 264 -19.37 5.60 -5.86
CA ASP A 264 -18.64 6.84 -5.61
C ASP A 264 -19.23 7.59 -4.42
N ALA A 265 -20.56 7.74 -4.39
CA ALA A 265 -21.26 8.39 -3.27
C ALA A 265 -21.09 7.62 -1.95
N ALA A 266 -21.15 6.28 -1.98
CA ALA A 266 -20.92 5.47 -0.80
C ALA A 266 -19.48 5.65 -0.27
N ASN A 267 -18.47 5.55 -1.15
CA ASN A 267 -17.07 5.77 -0.78
C ASN A 267 -16.84 7.16 -0.18
N GLU A 268 -17.48 8.20 -0.74
CA GLU A 268 -17.38 9.57 -0.22
C GLU A 268 -17.98 9.70 1.19
N VAL A 269 -19.14 9.08 1.43
CA VAL A 269 -19.78 9.06 2.75
C VAL A 269 -18.89 8.36 3.77
N PHE A 270 -18.42 7.15 3.47
CA PHE A 270 -17.54 6.42 4.39
C PHE A 270 -16.22 7.15 4.63
N ALA A 271 -15.64 7.80 3.61
CA ALA A 271 -14.46 8.64 3.79
C ALA A 271 -14.72 9.86 4.68
N THR A 272 -15.93 10.42 4.64
CA THR A 272 -16.34 11.54 5.51
C THR A 272 -16.53 11.08 6.95
N VAL A 273 -17.15 9.92 7.15
CA VAL A 273 -17.26 9.24 8.45
C VAL A 273 -15.87 9.01 9.03
N THR A 274 -14.93 8.41 8.29
CA THR A 274 -13.55 8.16 8.75
C THR A 274 -12.80 9.44 9.15
N ARG A 275 -13.16 10.60 8.59
CA ARG A 275 -12.59 11.91 8.99
C ARG A 275 -13.22 12.51 10.25
N GLY A 276 -14.20 11.84 10.88
CA GLY A 276 -14.90 12.32 12.06
C GLY A 276 -15.88 13.46 11.77
N VAL A 277 -16.27 13.64 10.50
CA VAL A 277 -17.17 14.72 10.09
C VAL A 277 -18.61 14.22 10.13
N THR A 278 -19.54 15.03 10.65
CA THR A 278 -20.98 14.72 10.63
C THR A 278 -21.46 14.66 9.18
N VAL A 279 -22.04 13.51 8.81
CA VAL A 279 -22.58 13.30 7.46
C VAL A 279 -24.07 13.61 7.47
N GLN A 280 -24.51 14.46 6.55
CA GLN A 280 -25.92 14.51 6.17
C GLN A 280 -26.13 13.79 4.85
N LEU A 281 -26.93 12.73 4.88
CA LEU A 281 -27.33 11.98 3.70
C LEU A 281 -28.39 12.80 2.95
N THR A 282 -27.97 13.78 2.16
CA THR A 282 -28.90 14.57 1.34
C THR A 282 -29.45 13.74 0.18
N SER A 283 -30.76 13.84 -0.05
CA SER A 283 -31.38 13.38 -1.29
C SER A 283 -30.86 14.28 -2.42
N ARG A 284 -30.18 13.69 -3.40
CA ARG A 284 -30.10 14.30 -4.72
C ARG A 284 -31.27 13.70 -5.50
N ASP A 285 -32.34 14.48 -5.67
CA ASP A 285 -33.55 14.09 -6.41
C ASP A 285 -33.25 13.59 -7.84
N ASP A 286 -32.08 13.91 -8.39
CA ASP A 286 -31.69 13.55 -9.76
C ASP A 286 -31.07 12.14 -9.92
N MET A 287 -30.89 11.35 -8.85
CA MET A 287 -30.13 10.08 -8.92
C MET A 287 -30.97 8.82 -9.26
N LEU A 288 -32.29 8.94 -9.45
CA LEU A 288 -33.16 7.76 -9.46
C LEU A 288 -33.32 7.04 -10.81
N ASP A 289 -32.91 7.63 -11.93
CA ASP A 289 -33.21 7.07 -13.26
C ASP A 289 -31.99 6.72 -14.12
N SER A 290 -30.76 6.91 -13.63
CA SER A 290 -29.61 6.38 -14.35
C SER A 290 -29.36 4.94 -13.91
N GLU A 291 -30.06 4.01 -14.58
CA GLU A 291 -29.57 2.65 -14.85
C GLU A 291 -28.27 2.71 -15.68
N ARG A 292 -27.35 3.64 -15.40
CA ARG A 292 -25.95 3.50 -15.79
C ARG A 292 -25.36 2.54 -14.79
N GLU A 293 -25.75 1.30 -15.03
CA GLU A 293 -25.40 0.06 -14.38
C GLU A 293 -23.95 0.10 -13.90
N LEU A 294 -23.69 -0.58 -12.79
CA LEU A 294 -22.38 -1.09 -12.41
C LEU A 294 -21.75 -2.01 -13.50
N SER A 295 -22.21 -1.98 -14.76
CA SER A 295 -21.94 -2.95 -15.83
C SER A 295 -20.48 -3.01 -16.28
N ALA A 296 -19.61 -2.15 -15.72
CA ALA A 296 -18.18 -2.22 -15.94
C ALA A 296 -17.39 -2.87 -14.79
N CYS A 297 -18.00 -3.19 -13.64
CA CYS A 297 -17.30 -3.75 -12.48
C CYS A 297 -18.15 -4.80 -11.74
N PRO A 298 -17.77 -6.09 -11.78
CA PRO A 298 -18.42 -7.10 -10.96
C PRO A 298 -18.14 -6.81 -9.48
N ILE A 299 -19.16 -6.87 -8.65
CA ILE A 299 -19.05 -6.73 -7.19
C ILE A 299 -19.67 -7.96 -6.52
N ASP A 300 -19.17 -8.28 -5.33
CA ASP A 300 -19.73 -9.38 -4.53
C ASP A 300 -21.12 -9.02 -4.00
N ARG A 301 -21.89 -10.03 -3.65
CA ARG A 301 -23.28 -9.91 -3.19
C ARG A 301 -23.42 -9.04 -1.95
N ASP A 302 -22.51 -9.16 -0.98
CA ASP A 302 -22.59 -8.39 0.26
C ASP A 302 -22.31 -6.91 0.01
N SER A 303 -21.34 -6.59 -0.88
CA SER A 303 -21.11 -5.22 -1.33
C SER A 303 -22.31 -4.65 -2.08
N TYR A 304 -22.93 -5.43 -2.97
CA TYR A 304 -24.15 -5.01 -3.66
C TYR A 304 -25.29 -4.70 -2.67
N ASP A 305 -25.56 -5.62 -1.74
CA ASP A 305 -26.59 -5.43 -0.72
C ASP A 305 -26.33 -4.19 0.15
N LEU A 306 -25.07 -3.91 0.52
CA LEU A 306 -24.69 -2.70 1.25
C LEU A 306 -24.97 -1.42 0.44
N LEU A 307 -24.69 -1.42 -0.86
CA LEU A 307 -24.98 -0.28 -1.73
C LEU A 307 -26.50 -0.06 -1.88
N GLU A 308 -27.29 -1.13 -1.93
CA GLU A 308 -28.75 -1.03 -1.95
C GLU A 308 -29.31 -0.50 -0.61
N VAL A 309 -28.74 -0.91 0.53
CA VAL A 309 -29.07 -0.33 1.84
C VAL A 309 -28.74 1.16 1.86
N PHE A 310 -27.55 1.54 1.40
CA PHE A 310 -27.12 2.93 1.31
C PHE A 310 -28.07 3.76 0.43
N LYS A 311 -28.48 3.23 -0.73
CA LYS A 311 -29.46 3.84 -1.64
C LYS A 311 -30.80 4.10 -0.93
N LYS A 312 -31.31 3.12 -0.19
CA LYS A 312 -32.56 3.26 0.58
C LYS A 312 -32.49 4.35 1.64
N ILE A 313 -31.39 4.39 2.42
CA ILE A 313 -31.21 5.41 3.46
C ILE A 313 -31.16 6.81 2.83
N ARG A 314 -30.43 6.98 1.73
CA ARG A 314 -30.32 8.27 1.01
C ARG A 314 -31.62 8.75 0.38
N ALA A 315 -32.52 7.85 0.03
CA ALA A 315 -33.83 8.19 -0.52
C ALA A 315 -34.83 8.68 0.55
N ASP A 316 -34.38 8.93 1.80
CA ASP A 316 -35.22 9.25 2.96
C ASP A 316 -36.25 8.16 3.29
N HIS A 317 -35.94 6.91 2.93
CA HIS A 317 -36.73 5.73 3.33
C HIS A 317 -36.20 5.13 4.64
N ALA A 318 -35.38 5.86 5.38
CA ALA A 318 -34.91 5.45 6.68
C ALA A 318 -36.03 5.62 7.71
N ASP A 319 -36.60 4.50 8.15
CA ASP A 319 -37.54 4.46 9.26
C ASP A 319 -37.07 3.48 10.34
N ARG A 320 -37.80 3.44 11.47
CA ARG A 320 -37.49 2.51 12.57
C ARG A 320 -37.56 1.04 12.15
N SER A 321 -38.37 0.71 11.14
CA SER A 321 -38.48 -0.67 10.64
C SER A 321 -37.20 -1.08 9.90
N LEU A 322 -36.66 -0.19 9.06
CA LEU A 322 -35.39 -0.40 8.37
C LEU A 322 -34.25 -0.54 9.38
N ILE A 323 -34.17 0.34 10.39
CA ILE A 323 -33.13 0.26 11.43
C ILE A 323 -33.17 -1.10 12.16
N ALA A 324 -34.38 -1.58 12.50
CA ALA A 324 -34.56 -2.89 13.12
C ALA A 324 -34.18 -4.05 12.18
N GLU A 325 -34.51 -3.95 10.89
CA GLU A 325 -34.13 -4.94 9.87
C GLU A 325 -32.60 -5.01 9.69
N LEU A 326 -31.92 -3.87 9.60
CA LEU A 326 -30.47 -3.80 9.44
C LEU A 326 -29.75 -4.33 10.69
N SER A 327 -30.22 -3.95 11.87
CA SER A 327 -29.70 -4.46 13.15
C SER A 327 -29.86 -5.98 13.27
N ALA A 328 -31.01 -6.52 12.85
CA ALA A 328 -31.22 -7.97 12.81
C ALA A 328 -30.34 -8.67 11.75
N SER A 329 -30.09 -8.02 10.62
CA SER A 329 -29.25 -8.55 9.53
C SER A 329 -27.79 -8.67 9.95
N ALA A 330 -27.28 -7.72 10.74
CA ALA A 330 -25.93 -7.76 11.32
C ALA A 330 -25.69 -9.02 12.20
N ILE A 331 -26.76 -9.57 12.80
CA ILE A 331 -26.69 -10.76 13.65
C ILE A 331 -26.87 -12.06 12.84
N ARG A 332 -27.65 -12.03 11.77
CA ARG A 332 -28.08 -13.24 11.02
C ARG A 332 -27.18 -13.60 9.84
N ARG A 333 -26.49 -12.63 9.25
CA ARG A 333 -25.66 -12.85 8.06
C ARG A 333 -24.22 -13.15 8.46
N THR A 334 -23.61 -14.10 7.76
CA THR A 334 -22.16 -14.34 7.80
C THR A 334 -21.44 -13.30 6.94
N LEU A 335 -21.47 -12.04 7.38
CA LEU A 335 -20.73 -10.95 6.74
C LEU A 335 -19.24 -11.03 7.11
N SER A 336 -18.38 -10.52 6.24
CA SER A 336 -17.00 -10.25 6.65
C SER A 336 -16.96 -9.12 7.68
N ASP A 337 -15.94 -9.08 8.55
CA ASP A 337 -15.80 -8.01 9.55
C ASP A 337 -15.87 -6.62 8.90
N SER A 338 -15.29 -6.47 7.71
CA SER A 338 -15.31 -5.22 6.93
C SER A 338 -16.73 -4.82 6.52
N ASP A 339 -17.54 -5.77 6.05
CA ASP A 339 -18.94 -5.53 5.65
C ASP A 339 -19.84 -5.28 6.86
N LEU A 340 -19.59 -5.98 7.97
CA LEU A 340 -20.31 -5.77 9.23
C LEU A 340 -20.10 -4.35 9.78
N SER A 341 -18.86 -3.86 9.78
CA SER A 341 -18.57 -2.48 10.21
C SER A 341 -19.27 -1.46 9.32
N LYS A 342 -19.28 -1.66 7.99
CA LYS A 342 -20.01 -0.80 7.05
C LYS A 342 -21.53 -0.82 7.32
N LEU A 343 -22.11 -1.99 7.54
CA LEU A 343 -23.54 -2.13 7.88
C LEU A 343 -23.89 -1.40 9.18
N ARG A 344 -23.05 -1.51 10.20
CA ARG A 344 -23.22 -0.82 11.49
C ARG A 344 -23.17 0.70 11.30
N VAL A 345 -22.20 1.22 10.55
CA VAL A 345 -22.12 2.65 10.25
C VAL A 345 -23.38 3.13 9.52
N LEU A 346 -23.86 2.40 8.50
CA LEU A 346 -25.09 2.75 7.80
C LEU A 346 -26.32 2.74 8.73
N THR A 347 -26.43 1.73 9.60
CA THR A 347 -27.51 1.66 10.59
C THR A 347 -27.45 2.81 11.59
N ALA A 348 -26.25 3.18 12.06
CA ALA A 348 -26.06 4.31 12.95
C ALA A 348 -26.40 5.65 12.27
N LEU A 349 -25.98 5.85 11.01
CA LEU A 349 -26.36 7.03 10.23
C LEU A 349 -27.88 7.14 10.05
N ALA A 350 -28.57 6.03 9.77
CA ALA A 350 -30.04 6.00 9.69
C ALA A 350 -30.71 6.33 11.04
N ALA A 351 -30.16 5.83 12.15
CA ALA A 351 -30.65 6.15 13.50
C ALA A 351 -30.47 7.63 13.83
N ILE A 352 -29.32 8.22 13.50
CA ILE A 352 -29.05 9.66 13.67
C ILE A 352 -30.03 10.50 12.83
N GLN A 353 -30.26 10.14 11.56
CA GLN A 353 -31.18 10.85 10.68
C GLN A 353 -32.64 10.82 11.17
N THR A 354 -33.04 9.73 11.83
CA THR A 354 -34.40 9.55 12.38
C THR A 354 -34.53 9.96 13.85
N GLU A 355 -33.46 10.51 14.45
CA GLU A 355 -33.36 10.85 15.87
C GLU A 355 -33.70 9.68 16.82
N ASP A 356 -33.46 8.43 16.39
CA ASP A 356 -33.68 7.22 17.19
C ASP A 356 -32.45 6.83 18.00
N THR A 357 -32.16 7.61 19.05
CA THR A 357 -31.02 7.40 19.95
C THR A 357 -31.03 6.05 20.64
N ALA A 358 -32.22 5.48 20.91
CA ALA A 358 -32.36 4.18 21.55
C ALA A 358 -31.83 3.05 20.66
N ALA A 359 -32.00 3.16 19.34
CA ALA A 359 -31.47 2.22 18.37
C ALA A 359 -30.02 2.53 17.96
N GLY A 360 -29.65 3.81 17.86
CA GLY A 360 -28.32 4.24 17.39
C GLY A 360 -27.19 4.04 18.40
N ARG A 361 -27.44 4.34 19.68
CA ARG A 361 -26.39 4.32 20.72
C ARG A 361 -25.68 2.97 20.88
N PRO A 362 -26.37 1.82 20.98
CA PRO A 362 -25.69 0.52 21.10
C PRO A 362 -24.78 0.20 19.90
N ILE A 363 -25.15 0.68 18.70
CA ILE A 363 -24.39 0.45 17.47
C ILE A 363 -23.12 1.30 17.47
N LEU A 364 -23.20 2.54 17.95
CA LEU A 364 -22.03 3.40 18.12
C LEU A 364 -21.07 2.81 19.17
N GLU A 365 -21.58 2.33 20.30
CA GLU A 365 -20.78 1.67 21.35
C GLU A 365 -20.01 0.44 20.80
N ASP A 366 -20.66 -0.36 19.95
CA ASP A 366 -20.02 -1.48 19.23
C ASP A 366 -18.90 -1.03 18.26
N LEU A 367 -19.02 0.18 17.69
CA LEU A 367 -18.07 0.71 16.71
C LEU A 367 -16.87 1.43 17.33
N VAL A 368 -16.89 1.80 18.61
CA VAL A 368 -15.78 2.54 19.27
C VAL A 368 -14.43 1.86 19.10
N ASN A 369 -14.39 0.52 19.13
CA ASN A 369 -13.15 -0.25 18.96
C ASN A 369 -12.83 -0.61 17.50
N ASP A 370 -13.62 -0.13 16.54
CA ASP A 370 -13.38 -0.36 15.12
C ASP A 370 -12.16 0.46 14.64
N PRO A 371 -11.18 -0.16 13.96
CA PRO A 371 -9.95 0.52 13.56
C PRO A 371 -10.14 1.60 12.49
N VAL A 372 -11.29 1.64 11.80
CA VAL A 372 -11.58 2.59 10.72
C VAL A 372 -12.59 3.64 11.17
N PHE A 373 -13.59 3.25 11.96
CA PHE A 373 -14.74 4.09 12.30
C PHE A 373 -14.82 4.46 13.79
N GLY A 374 -13.93 3.93 14.65
CA GLY A 374 -13.98 4.13 16.10
C GLY A 374 -13.97 5.59 16.53
N SER A 375 -13.04 6.39 16.00
CA SER A 375 -12.95 7.82 16.33
C SER A 375 -14.21 8.60 15.95
N TRP A 376 -14.91 8.20 14.89
CA TRP A 376 -16.19 8.83 14.55
C TRP A 376 -17.29 8.41 15.52
N ALA A 377 -17.35 7.13 15.89
CA ALA A 377 -18.34 6.63 16.84
C ALA A 377 -18.20 7.31 18.22
N GLU A 378 -16.97 7.51 18.69
CA GLU A 378 -16.67 8.29 19.91
C GLU A 378 -17.23 9.71 19.83
N LEU A 379 -16.95 10.43 18.73
CA LEU A 379 -17.45 11.80 18.53
C LEU A 379 -18.98 11.89 18.51
N GLN A 380 -19.67 10.91 17.93
CA GLN A 380 -21.14 10.90 17.93
C GLN A 380 -21.69 10.64 19.35
N LEU A 381 -21.08 9.73 20.12
CA LEU A 381 -21.48 9.46 21.50
C LEU A 381 -21.24 10.65 22.44
N GLU A 382 -20.18 11.42 22.22
CA GLU A 382 -19.88 12.66 22.97
C GLU A 382 -20.86 13.80 22.63
N GLY A 383 -21.33 13.86 21.38
CA GLY A 383 -22.29 14.87 20.91
C GLY A 383 -23.73 14.65 21.35
N GLU A 384 -24.09 13.43 21.76
CA GLU A 384 -25.41 13.06 22.31
C GLU A 384 -25.54 13.30 23.85
N GLY A 385 -24.47 13.81 24.49
CA GLY A 385 -24.36 14.00 25.95
C GLY A 385 -24.97 15.28 26.52
#